data_AF-A0A444ZYR9-F1
#
_entry.id   AF-A0A444ZYR9-F1
#
_cell.length_a   1.000
_cell.length_b   1.000
_cell.length_c   1.000
_cell.angle_alpha   90.00
_cell.angle_beta   90.00
_cell.angle_gamma   90.00
#
_symmetry.space_group_name_H-M   'P 1'
#
loop_
_entity.id
_entity.type
_entity.pdbx_description
1 polymer ?
#
loop_
_entity_poly.entity_id
_entity_poly.type
_entity_poly.pdbx_seq_one_letter_code
_entity_poly.pdbx_strand_id
1 'polypeptide(L)'
;MGHPEPFDFKFVAVGNENYFPHHEVQYQEKYFKFYNAIKRAYPEIRIISNCDGSKMPLSHPADLFDFHIYPNNSMDMFSKY
;
A
#
# COMPACT_ATOMS: atom_id res chain seq x y z
N MET A 1 21.07 15.68 14.42
CA MET A 1 20.97 15.69 12.94
C MET A 1 20.18 16.90 12.42
N GLY A 2 20.56 18.14 12.77
CA GLY A 2 20.16 19.40 12.08
C GLY A 2 18.69 19.84 12.03
N HIS A 3 17.71 18.96 12.23
CA HIS A 3 16.28 19.24 12.02
C HIS A 3 15.48 18.72 13.24
N PRO A 4 15.22 19.57 14.25
CA PRO A 4 14.51 19.15 15.46
C PRO A 4 12.98 19.05 15.26
N GLU A 5 12.44 19.79 14.29
CA GLU A 5 11.01 19.79 13.99
C GLU A 5 10.59 18.52 13.21
N PRO A 6 9.35 18.06 13.36
CA PRO A 6 8.83 16.93 12.57
C PRO A 6 8.61 17.33 11.11
N PHE A 7 8.72 16.35 10.20
CA PHE A 7 8.28 16.51 8.81
C PHE A 7 6.76 16.38 8.73
N ASP A 8 6.15 17.08 7.76
CA ASP A 8 4.74 16.88 7.42
C ASP A 8 4.57 15.53 6.70
N PHE A 9 4.30 14.48 7.49
CA PHE A 9 4.23 13.10 7.01
C PHE A 9 2.78 12.60 7.05
N LYS A 10 2.18 12.43 5.87
CA LYS A 10 0.74 12.14 5.71
C LYS A 10 0.41 10.72 5.30
N PHE A 11 1.37 10.01 4.73
CA PHE A 11 1.13 8.72 4.09
C PHE A 11 2.24 7.73 4.38
N VAL A 12 1.87 6.48 4.59
CA VAL A 12 2.81 5.37 4.69
C VAL A 12 2.30 4.18 3.89
N ALA A 13 3.17 3.59 3.07
CA ALA A 13 2.92 2.31 2.44
C ALA A 13 3.46 1.19 3.32
N VAL A 14 2.68 0.12 3.50
CA VAL A 14 3.08 -1.03 4.34
C VAL A 14 3.61 -2.13 3.44
N GLY A 15 4.92 -2.12 3.17
CA GLY A 15 5.62 -3.09 2.32
C GLY A 15 5.84 -2.56 0.90
N ASN A 16 6.18 -3.46 -0.03
CA ASN A 16 6.29 -3.19 -1.46
C ASN A 16 6.04 -4.49 -2.27
N GLU A 17 5.04 -4.48 -3.16
CA GLU A 17 4.70 -5.59 -4.08
C GLU A 17 4.59 -6.97 -3.41
N ASN A 18 4.38 -7.03 -2.10
CA ASN A 18 4.39 -8.29 -1.34
C ASN A 18 3.12 -9.14 -1.53
N TYR A 19 2.17 -8.66 -2.32
CA TYR A 19 0.95 -9.37 -2.67
C TYR A 19 1.19 -10.25 -3.92
N PHE A 20 1.86 -11.37 -3.70
CA PHE A 20 2.10 -12.37 -4.75
C PHE A 20 1.06 -13.49 -4.68
N PRO A 21 0.74 -14.12 -5.83
CA PRO A 21 0.00 -15.38 -5.86
C PRO A 21 0.60 -16.37 -4.87
N HIS A 22 -0.23 -16.94 -3.99
CA HIS A 22 0.13 -17.91 -2.95
C HIS A 22 0.81 -17.33 -1.68
N HIS A 23 1.01 -16.02 -1.57
CA HIS A 23 1.58 -15.36 -0.37
C HIS A 23 0.67 -14.30 0.24
N GLU A 24 -0.56 -14.17 -0.25
CA GLU A 24 -1.52 -13.13 0.12
C GLU A 24 -1.84 -13.16 1.62
N VAL A 25 -2.06 -14.36 2.17
CA VAL A 25 -2.40 -14.58 3.58
C VAL A 25 -1.26 -14.10 4.49
N GLN A 26 -0.01 -14.43 4.14
CA GLN A 26 1.15 -14.05 4.95
C GLN A 26 1.39 -12.54 4.96
N TYR A 27 1.13 -11.87 3.83
CA TYR A 27 1.17 -10.41 3.78
C TYR A 27 0.06 -9.80 4.63
N GLN A 28 -1.18 -10.27 4.49
CA GLN A 28 -2.32 -9.73 5.24
C GLN A 28 -2.13 -9.86 6.76
N GLU A 29 -1.66 -11.01 7.26
CA GLU A 29 -1.37 -11.20 8.69
C GLU A 29 -0.34 -10.20 9.23
N LYS A 30 0.71 -9.92 8.45
CA LYS A 30 1.72 -8.92 8.81
C LYS A 30 1.15 -7.51 8.71
N TYR A 31 0.42 -7.22 7.63
CA TYR A 31 -0.21 -5.92 7.38
C TYR A 31 -1.07 -5.48 8.57
N PHE A 32 -1.92 -6.36 9.11
CA PHE A 32 -2.76 -6.01 10.26
C PHE A 32 -1.95 -5.59 11.50
N LYS A 33 -0.79 -6.20 11.74
CA LYS A 33 0.08 -5.81 12.86
C LYS A 33 0.61 -4.40 12.67
N PHE A 34 1.07 -4.06 11.46
CA PHE A 34 1.56 -2.72 11.14
C PHE A 34 0.42 -1.69 11.11
N TYR A 35 -0.69 -1.98 10.43
CA TYR A 35 -1.85 -1.11 10.34
C TYR A 35 -2.34 -0.69 11.73
N ASN A 36 -2.55 -1.67 12.63
CA ASN A 36 -3.02 -1.39 13.98
C ASN A 36 -2.01 -0.60 14.81
N ALA A 37 -0.71 -0.88 14.68
CA ALA A 37 0.32 -0.15 15.39
C ALA A 37 0.43 1.32 14.91
N ILE A 38 0.41 1.53 13.59
CA ILE A 38 0.49 2.86 12.98
C ILE A 38 -0.74 3.67 13.34
N LYS A 39 -1.97 3.16 13.12
CA LYS A 39 -3.19 3.91 13.44
C LYS A 39 -3.35 4.21 14.93
N ARG A 40 -2.78 3.37 15.81
CA ARG A 40 -2.76 3.64 17.26
C ARG A 40 -1.83 4.79 17.62
N ALA A 41 -0.66 4.89 16.99
CA ALA A 41 0.33 5.91 17.27
C ALA A 41 0.06 7.23 16.51
N TYR A 42 -0.44 7.13 15.29
CA TYR A 42 -0.61 8.20 14.32
C TYR A 42 -1.92 8.02 13.54
N PRO A 43 -3.09 8.26 14.18
CA PRO A 43 -4.40 8.03 13.56
C PRO A 43 -4.63 8.85 12.28
N GLU A 44 -3.96 9.98 12.14
CA GLU A 44 -4.02 10.89 10.99
C GLU A 44 -3.23 10.42 9.76
N ILE A 45 -2.23 9.54 9.94
CA ILE A 45 -1.46 9.00 8.81
C ILE A 45 -2.36 8.08 7.99
N ARG A 46 -2.44 8.33 6.69
CA ARG A 46 -3.13 7.47 5.72
C ARG A 46 -2.25 6.30 5.31
N ILE A 47 -2.82 5.10 5.31
CA ILE A 47 -2.09 3.86 5.04
C ILE A 47 -2.42 3.35 3.64
N ILE A 48 -1.37 3.08 2.87
CA ILE A 48 -1.41 2.49 1.53
C ILE A 48 -1.12 1.00 1.65
N SER A 49 -2.03 0.18 1.13
CA SER A 49 -1.90 -1.28 1.06
C SER A 49 -1.30 -1.71 -0.28
N ASN A 50 -0.41 -2.72 -0.27
CA ASN A 50 0.14 -3.30 -1.51
C ASN A 50 -0.78 -4.30 -2.23
N CYS A 51 -1.98 -4.54 -1.71
CA CYS A 51 -2.96 -5.38 -2.38
C CYS A 51 -3.64 -4.58 -3.50
N ASP A 52 -3.68 -5.12 -4.72
CA ASP A 52 -4.34 -4.50 -5.87
C ASP A 52 -5.86 -4.44 -5.67
N GLY A 53 -6.37 -3.24 -5.40
CA GLY A 53 -7.79 -2.94 -5.28
C GLY A 53 -8.47 -2.51 -6.59
N SER A 54 -7.78 -2.56 -7.73
CA SER A 54 -8.27 -2.01 -9.01
C SER A 54 -9.40 -2.82 -9.64
N LYS A 55 -9.47 -4.13 -9.35
CA LYS A 55 -10.49 -5.04 -9.88
C LYS A 55 -11.52 -5.47 -8.85
N MET A 56 -11.11 -5.60 -7.59
CA MET A 56 -11.96 -5.99 -6.48
C MET A 56 -11.64 -5.16 -5.24
N PRO A 57 -12.64 -4.83 -4.40
CA PRO A 57 -12.38 -4.14 -3.15
C PRO A 57 -11.40 -4.90 -2.25
N LEU A 58 -10.60 -4.17 -1.49
CA LEU A 58 -9.70 -4.76 -0.50
C LEU A 58 -10.49 -5.55 0.55
N SER A 59 -9.95 -6.69 0.98
CA SER A 59 -10.53 -7.50 2.06
C SER A 59 -10.12 -7.03 3.47
N HIS A 60 -9.36 -5.94 3.57
CA HIS A 60 -8.80 -5.40 4.80
C HIS A 60 -8.83 -3.86 4.76
N PRO A 61 -8.80 -3.19 5.93
CA PRO A 61 -8.84 -1.74 5.98
C PRO A 61 -7.55 -1.14 5.43
N ALA A 62 -7.70 -0.15 4.56
CA ALA A 62 -6.65 0.74 4.09
C ALA A 62 -7.29 2.05 3.65
N ASP A 63 -6.53 3.14 3.66
CA ASP A 63 -7.02 4.42 3.12
C ASP A 63 -6.86 4.46 1.60
N LEU A 64 -5.82 3.79 1.09
CA LEU A 64 -5.47 3.68 -0.33
C LEU A 64 -4.86 2.30 -0.62
N PHE A 65 -4.73 1.97 -1.90
CA PHE A 65 -3.92 0.86 -2.38
C PHE A 65 -2.95 1.32 -3.46
N ASP A 66 -1.83 0.63 -3.60
CA ASP A 66 -0.99 0.72 -4.78
C ASP A 66 -1.23 -0.46 -5.72
N PHE A 67 -0.99 -0.24 -7.00
CA PHE A 67 -0.98 -1.27 -8.03
C PHE A 67 0.02 -0.84 -9.10
N HIS A 68 0.77 -1.80 -9.65
CA HIS A 68 1.81 -1.52 -10.62
C HIS A 68 1.51 -2.26 -11.93
N ILE A 69 1.58 -1.52 -13.05
CA ILE A 69 1.42 -2.08 -14.39
C ILE A 69 2.63 -1.66 -15.22
N TYR A 70 3.39 -2.66 -15.67
CA TYR A 70 4.49 -2.47 -16.60
C TYR A 70 4.06 -3.00 -17.99
N PRO A 71 3.89 -2.14 -18.99
CA PRO A 71 3.59 -2.57 -20.35
C PRO A 71 4.82 -3.17 -21.02
N ASN A 72 4.60 -4.12 -21.94
CA ASN A 72 5.70 -4.78 -22.65
C ASN A 72 6.27 -3.91 -23.79
N ASN A 73 5.49 -2.95 -24.28
CA ASN A 73 5.88 -2.04 -25.35
C ASN A 73 5.11 -0.71 -25.23
N SER A 74 5.48 0.29 -26.03
CA SER A 74 4.86 1.63 -25.99
C SER A 74 3.40 1.65 -26.44
N MET A 75 2.95 0.71 -27.27
CA MET A 75 1.55 0.63 -27.69
C MET A 75 0.64 0.17 -26.54
N ASP A 76 1.17 -0.64 -25.62
CA ASP A 76 0.43 -1.15 -24.46
C ASP A 76 0.20 -0.10 -23.36
N MET A 77 0.91 1.04 -23.39
CA MET A 77 0.79 2.13 -22.41
C MET A 77 -0.61 2.76 -22.38
N PHE A 78 -1.29 2.81 -23.53
CA PHE A 78 -2.55 3.54 -23.71
C PHE A 78 -3.74 2.65 -24.07
N SER A 79 -3.53 1.33 -24.17
CA SER A 79 -4.53 0.38 -24.69
C SER A 79 -5.15 -0.53 -23.63
N LYS A 80 -4.70 -0.45 -22.37
CA LYS A 80 -5.28 -1.23 -21.27
C LYS A 80 -6.52 -0.54 -20.70
N TYR A 81 -7.57 -0.41 -21.51
CA TYR A 81 -9.02 -0.43 -21.21
C TYR A 81 -9.80 -0.56 -22.52
#